data_AF-A0A497SMP4-F1
#
_entry.id   AF-A0A497SMP4-F1
#
_cell.length_a   1.000
_cell.length_b   1.000
_cell.length_c   1.000
_cell.angle_alpha   90.00
_cell.angle_beta   90.00
_cell.angle_gamma   90.00
#
_symmetry.space_group_name_H-M   'P 1'
#
loop_
_entity.id
_entity.type
_entity.pdbx_description
1 polymer ?
#
loop_
_entity_poly.entity_id
_entity_poly.type
_entity_poly.pdbx_seq_one_letter_code
_entity_poly.pdbx_strand_id
1 'polypeptide(L)'
;MVLEKLISVKTAEKKPYLLFFFGIAISLTCLFISFMVFETSIGMFTTFLITIAVTPFMINLLRYEEAREEELYQHRRDISLIKRHRNILLIFSIFFISIVFSYSLLYLVLPEELSQKIFEDQINEIKAIRGSFASPDTFVKIVSNNIGVLFLSFLFSFLFGAGAIFILTWNASVLAVAIGMLAQSIGGIKALPLAAMVFFPHGSLEILAYFIGAIAGGLISAALTRRKPKWFWFIFRDSAKLLVISIILLFIAGMVEVIAIGLG
;
A
#
# COMPACT_ATOMS: atom_id res chain seq x y z
N MET A 1 13.88 -13.05 -10.56
CA MET A 1 13.28 -14.15 -9.76
C MET A 1 12.13 -14.83 -10.52
N VAL A 2 11.68 -16.01 -10.09
CA VAL A 2 10.58 -16.76 -10.76
C VAL A 2 9.34 -15.89 -10.98
N LEU A 3 8.99 -15.03 -10.02
CA LEU A 3 7.90 -14.04 -10.14
C LEU A 3 8.04 -13.11 -11.36
N GLU A 4 9.26 -12.66 -11.70
CA GLU A 4 9.48 -11.73 -12.83
C GLU A 4 9.28 -12.40 -14.18
N LYS A 5 9.44 -13.74 -14.25
CA LYS A 5 9.11 -14.52 -15.44
C LYS A 5 7.60 -14.70 -15.61
N LEU A 6 6.82 -14.60 -14.53
CA LEU A 6 5.36 -14.71 -14.57
C LEU A 6 4.73 -13.41 -15.08
N ILE A 7 5.14 -12.25 -14.56
CA ILE A 7 4.64 -10.94 -15.01
C ILE A 7 5.78 -9.93 -15.15
N SER A 8 6.03 -9.50 -16.38
CA SER A 8 6.96 -8.41 -16.67
C SER A 8 6.33 -7.04 -16.40
N VAL A 9 7.13 -6.02 -16.10
CA VAL A 9 6.68 -4.61 -15.94
C VAL A 9 5.87 -4.14 -17.16
N LYS A 10 6.32 -4.48 -18.38
CA LYS A 10 5.60 -4.13 -19.62
C LYS A 10 4.25 -4.83 -19.73
N THR A 11 4.16 -6.08 -19.27
CA THR A 11 2.90 -6.83 -19.22
C THR A 11 1.95 -6.20 -18.20
N ALA A 12 2.46 -5.82 -17.02
CA ALA A 12 1.70 -5.16 -15.97
C ALA A 12 1.09 -3.82 -16.42
N GLU A 13 1.84 -2.99 -17.15
CA GLU A 13 1.29 -1.73 -17.69
C GLU A 13 0.19 -1.96 -18.73
N LYS A 14 0.34 -2.97 -19.59
CA LYS A 14 -0.63 -3.25 -20.68
C LYS A 14 -1.87 -4.01 -20.19
N LYS A 15 -1.71 -4.89 -19.22
CA LYS A 15 -2.74 -5.81 -18.71
C LYS A 15 -2.77 -5.77 -17.17
N PRO A 16 -3.15 -4.62 -16.59
CA PRO A 16 -3.11 -4.42 -15.14
C PRO A 16 -4.01 -5.38 -14.35
N TYR A 17 -5.10 -5.88 -14.95
CA TYR A 17 -5.98 -6.89 -14.32
C TYR A 17 -5.27 -8.22 -13.99
N LEU A 18 -4.19 -8.58 -14.71
CA LEU A 18 -3.43 -9.79 -14.39
C LEU A 18 -2.71 -9.67 -13.04
N LEU A 19 -2.33 -8.44 -12.65
CA LEU A 19 -1.72 -8.20 -11.34
C LEU A 19 -2.70 -8.43 -10.19
N PHE A 20 -3.99 -8.25 -10.41
CA PHE A 20 -4.99 -8.49 -9.37
C PHE A 20 -5.01 -9.97 -8.98
N PHE A 21 -5.16 -10.88 -9.95
CA PHE A 21 -5.17 -12.32 -9.69
C PHE A 21 -3.82 -12.82 -9.19
N PHE A 22 -2.73 -12.27 -9.69
CA PHE A 22 -1.39 -12.57 -9.23
C PHE A 22 -1.16 -12.17 -7.78
N GLY A 23 -1.62 -10.98 -7.39
CA GLY A 23 -1.54 -10.48 -6.03
C GLY A 23 -2.33 -11.34 -5.05
N ILE A 24 -3.53 -11.80 -5.43
CA ILE A 24 -4.32 -12.79 -4.66
C ILE A 24 -3.55 -14.11 -4.52
N ALA A 25 -3.01 -14.64 -5.61
CA ALA A 25 -2.30 -15.92 -5.57
C ALA A 25 -1.07 -15.85 -4.65
N ILE A 26 -0.31 -14.76 -4.73
CA ILE A 26 0.86 -14.53 -3.87
C ILE A 26 0.45 -14.34 -2.42
N SER A 27 -0.55 -13.50 -2.12
CA SER A 27 -0.96 -13.23 -0.75
C SER A 27 -1.43 -14.51 -0.05
N LEU A 28 -2.27 -15.30 -0.72
CA LEU A 28 -2.74 -16.59 -0.18
C LEU A 28 -1.62 -17.62 -0.05
N THR A 29 -0.68 -17.68 -1.00
CA THR A 29 0.46 -18.61 -0.91
C THR A 29 1.39 -18.24 0.25
N CYS A 30 1.74 -16.96 0.38
CA CYS A 30 2.56 -16.47 1.49
C CYS A 30 1.87 -16.70 2.83
N LEU A 31 0.56 -16.48 2.91
CA LEU A 31 -0.20 -16.73 4.13
C LEU A 31 -0.22 -18.22 4.49
N PHE A 32 -0.46 -19.08 3.52
CA PHE A 32 -0.44 -20.53 3.73
C PHE A 32 0.94 -21.00 4.23
N ILE A 33 2.03 -20.51 3.63
CA ILE A 33 3.39 -20.81 4.08
C ILE A 33 3.59 -20.32 5.52
N SER A 34 3.22 -19.08 5.83
CA SER A 34 3.39 -18.55 7.20
C SER A 34 2.59 -19.35 8.22
N PHE A 35 1.35 -19.72 7.91
CA PHE A 35 0.50 -20.52 8.78
C PHE A 35 1.10 -21.91 9.07
N MET A 36 1.76 -22.51 8.08
CA MET A 36 2.40 -23.83 8.24
C MET A 36 3.72 -23.78 9.01
N VAL A 37 4.44 -22.65 8.94
CA VAL A 37 5.81 -22.53 9.47
C VAL A 37 5.84 -21.86 10.85
N PHE A 38 4.98 -20.87 11.09
CA PHE A 38 5.03 -20.05 12.30
C PHE A 38 3.81 -20.29 13.19
N GLU A 39 4.06 -20.47 14.50
CA GLU A 39 3.00 -20.65 15.48
C GLU A 39 2.41 -19.32 15.97
N THR A 40 3.23 -18.25 15.97
CA THR A 40 2.89 -16.89 16.39
C THR A 40 3.26 -15.87 15.30
N SER A 41 2.62 -14.70 15.34
CA SER A 41 2.86 -13.59 14.40
C SER A 41 2.70 -13.95 12.91
N ILE A 42 1.72 -14.80 12.61
CA ILE A 42 1.45 -15.31 11.25
C ILE A 42 1.20 -14.15 10.29
N GLY A 43 0.45 -13.12 10.72
CA GLY A 43 0.14 -11.95 9.90
C GLY A 43 1.39 -11.13 9.53
N MET A 44 2.30 -10.92 10.48
CA MET A 44 3.54 -10.20 10.26
C MET A 44 4.50 -10.97 9.34
N PHE A 45 4.69 -12.28 9.59
CA PHE A 45 5.52 -13.12 8.72
C PHE A 45 4.95 -13.22 7.30
N THR A 46 3.62 -13.26 7.16
CA THR A 46 2.96 -13.21 5.86
C THR A 46 3.28 -11.93 5.11
N THR A 47 3.19 -10.79 5.79
CA THR A 47 3.56 -9.47 5.24
C THR A 47 5.00 -9.44 4.77
N PHE A 48 5.91 -10.02 5.56
CA PHE A 48 7.33 -10.13 5.22
C PHE A 48 7.58 -11.01 3.99
N LEU A 49 6.94 -12.19 3.90
CA LEU A 49 7.07 -13.07 2.75
C LEU A 49 6.54 -12.43 1.46
N ILE A 50 5.40 -11.75 1.52
CA ILE A 50 4.86 -10.98 0.38
C ILE A 50 5.86 -9.92 -0.07
N THR A 51 6.46 -9.21 0.89
CA THR A 51 7.48 -8.19 0.61
C THR A 51 8.63 -8.80 -0.18
N ILE A 52 9.24 -9.88 0.33
CA ILE A 52 10.35 -10.57 -0.36
C ILE A 52 9.95 -10.99 -1.77
N ALA A 53 8.76 -11.57 -1.92
CA ALA A 53 8.29 -12.06 -3.21
C ALA A 53 8.17 -10.92 -4.23
N VAL A 54 7.60 -9.77 -3.82
CA VAL A 54 7.16 -8.70 -4.73
C VAL A 54 8.19 -7.59 -4.90
N THR A 55 9.10 -7.38 -3.95
CA THR A 55 10.17 -6.36 -4.01
C THR A 55 10.95 -6.36 -5.33
N PRO A 56 11.41 -7.49 -5.91
CA PRO A 56 12.13 -7.49 -7.19
C PRO A 56 11.34 -6.85 -8.33
N PHE A 57 10.05 -7.22 -8.44
CA PHE A 57 9.15 -6.64 -9.44
C PHE A 57 8.99 -5.12 -9.23
N MET A 58 8.83 -4.69 -7.98
CA MET A 58 8.63 -3.27 -7.65
C MET A 58 9.89 -2.43 -7.84
N ILE A 59 11.08 -2.95 -7.56
CA ILE A 59 12.36 -2.30 -7.89
C ILE A 59 12.46 -2.08 -9.39
N ASN A 60 12.13 -3.10 -10.20
CA ASN A 60 12.18 -2.98 -11.65
C ASN A 60 11.14 -1.98 -12.18
N LEU A 61 9.95 -1.93 -11.58
CA LEU A 61 8.91 -0.96 -11.90
C LEU A 61 9.39 0.47 -11.62
N LEU A 62 10.00 0.73 -10.47
CA LEU A 62 10.53 2.05 -10.11
C LEU A 62 11.68 2.49 -11.02
N ARG A 63 12.59 1.56 -11.36
CA ARG A 63 13.67 1.84 -12.33
C ARG A 63 13.13 2.13 -13.72
N TYR A 64 12.07 1.43 -14.13
CA TYR A 64 11.40 1.69 -15.40
C TYR A 64 10.72 3.05 -15.42
N GLU A 65 10.05 3.43 -14.32
CA GLU A 65 9.41 4.75 -14.18
C GLU A 65 10.45 5.89 -14.21
N GLU A 66 11.54 5.75 -13.47
CA GLU A 66 12.63 6.75 -13.44
C GLU A 66 13.30 6.89 -14.81
N ALA A 67 13.50 5.80 -15.56
CA ALA A 67 13.99 5.86 -16.93
C ALA A 67 13.03 6.59 -17.88
N ARG A 68 11.72 6.37 -17.74
CA ARG A 68 10.69 7.06 -18.52
C ARG A 68 10.66 8.56 -18.20
N GLU A 69 10.82 8.93 -16.95
CA GLU A 69 10.89 10.33 -16.52
C GLU A 69 12.07 11.07 -17.15
N GLU A 70 13.23 10.43 -17.20
CA GLU A 70 14.42 10.98 -17.87
C GLU A 70 14.16 11.21 -19.37
N GLU A 71 13.54 10.25 -20.05
CA GLU A 71 13.20 10.35 -21.48
C GLU A 71 12.24 11.52 -21.76
N LEU A 72 11.20 11.69 -20.93
CA LEU A 72 10.24 12.79 -21.07
C LEU A 72 10.92 14.15 -20.94
N TYR A 73 11.86 14.28 -20.01
CA TYR A 73 12.63 15.50 -19.82
C TYR A 73 13.53 15.81 -21.01
N GLN A 74 14.25 14.79 -21.52
CA GLN A 74 15.11 14.94 -22.70
C GLN A 74 14.35 15.45 -23.92
N HIS A 75 13.10 15.01 -24.09
CA HIS A 75 12.24 15.41 -25.21
C HIS A 75 11.37 16.65 -24.92
N ARG A 76 11.61 17.35 -23.80
CA ARG A 76 10.84 18.53 -23.34
C ARG A 76 9.31 18.32 -23.40
N ARG A 77 8.85 17.11 -23.07
CA ARG A 77 7.42 16.80 -23.04
C ARG A 77 6.84 17.25 -21.71
N ASP A 78 5.97 18.25 -21.76
CA ASP A 78 5.23 18.70 -20.58
C ASP A 78 3.99 17.84 -20.38
N ILE A 79 4.05 16.99 -19.35
CA ILE A 79 2.96 16.13 -18.92
C ILE A 79 2.75 16.41 -17.44
N SER A 80 1.49 16.57 -17.02
CA SER A 80 1.15 16.76 -15.62
C SER A 80 1.72 15.63 -14.74
N LEU A 81 2.18 15.99 -13.55
CA LEU A 81 2.87 15.10 -12.63
C LEU A 81 2.05 13.83 -12.30
N ILE A 82 0.74 13.96 -12.08
CA ILE A 82 -0.15 12.81 -11.84
C ILE A 82 -0.25 11.91 -13.08
N LYS A 83 -0.34 12.49 -14.28
CA LYS A 83 -0.46 11.72 -15.52
C LYS A 83 0.85 10.98 -15.85
N ARG A 84 2.00 11.53 -15.45
CA ARG A 84 3.32 10.87 -15.56
C ARG A 84 3.36 9.58 -14.73
N HIS A 85 2.90 9.63 -13.48
CA HIS A 85 2.99 8.52 -12.53
C HIS A 85 1.73 7.63 -12.49
N ARG A 86 0.75 7.84 -13.37
CA ARG A 86 -0.53 7.12 -13.36
C ARG A 86 -0.37 5.60 -13.43
N ASN A 87 0.54 5.10 -14.27
CA ASN A 87 0.69 3.66 -14.47
C ASN A 87 1.26 2.96 -13.24
N ILE A 88 2.32 3.53 -12.64
CA ILE A 88 2.90 2.99 -11.40
C ILE A 88 1.90 3.08 -10.23
N LEU A 89 1.14 4.18 -10.12
CA LEU A 89 0.08 4.31 -9.12
C LEU A 89 -1.03 3.25 -9.29
N LEU A 90 -1.43 2.97 -10.53
CA LEU A 90 -2.41 1.93 -10.84
C LEU A 90 -1.89 0.54 -10.44
N ILE A 91 -0.61 0.24 -10.71
CA ILE A 91 0.00 -1.04 -10.34
C ILE A 91 0.04 -1.21 -8.81
N PHE A 92 0.45 -0.18 -8.08
CA PHE A 92 0.43 -0.18 -6.60
C PHE A 92 -0.99 -0.38 -6.06
N SER A 93 -1.96 0.31 -6.64
CA SER A 93 -3.37 0.23 -6.25
C SER A 93 -3.95 -1.17 -6.48
N ILE A 94 -3.70 -1.79 -7.63
CA ILE A 94 -4.21 -3.13 -7.93
C ILE A 94 -3.59 -4.16 -7.00
N PHE A 95 -2.29 -4.06 -6.73
CA PHE A 95 -1.62 -4.94 -5.78
C PHE A 95 -2.20 -4.79 -4.37
N PHE A 96 -2.40 -3.56 -3.90
CA PHE A 96 -3.03 -3.29 -2.61
C PHE A 96 -4.46 -3.85 -2.52
N ILE A 97 -5.30 -3.57 -3.52
CA ILE A 97 -6.69 -4.04 -3.59
C ILE A 97 -6.75 -5.58 -3.63
N SER A 98 -5.79 -6.24 -4.28
CA SER A 98 -5.72 -7.71 -4.30
C SER A 98 -5.55 -8.31 -2.90
N ILE A 99 -4.68 -7.70 -2.07
CA ILE A 99 -4.47 -8.12 -0.67
C ILE A 99 -5.73 -7.84 0.14
N VAL A 100 -6.28 -6.62 0.06
CA VAL A 100 -7.51 -6.22 0.77
C VAL A 100 -8.64 -7.19 0.46
N PHE A 101 -8.89 -7.44 -0.82
CA PHE A 101 -9.94 -8.37 -1.25
C PHE A 101 -9.71 -9.79 -0.73
N SER A 102 -8.50 -10.33 -0.89
CA SER A 102 -8.18 -11.70 -0.49
C SER A 102 -8.36 -11.93 1.01
N TYR A 103 -7.88 -10.99 1.85
CA TYR A 103 -7.88 -11.16 3.30
C TYR A 103 -9.21 -10.79 3.93
N SER A 104 -9.95 -9.81 3.40
CA SER A 104 -11.32 -9.55 3.86
C SER A 104 -12.23 -10.75 3.61
N LEU A 105 -12.11 -11.40 2.44
CA LEU A 105 -12.88 -12.61 2.15
C LEU A 105 -12.44 -13.77 3.04
N LEU A 106 -11.13 -13.97 3.20
CA LEU A 106 -10.60 -15.07 4.00
C LEU A 106 -11.00 -14.96 5.48
N TYR A 107 -10.94 -13.76 6.05
CA TYR A 107 -11.38 -13.48 7.43
C TYR A 107 -12.83 -13.92 7.66
N LEU A 108 -13.71 -13.72 6.67
CA LEU A 108 -15.13 -14.02 6.75
C LEU A 108 -15.48 -15.50 6.48
N VAL A 109 -14.64 -16.20 5.72
CA VAL A 109 -14.90 -17.58 5.28
C VAL A 109 -14.33 -18.60 6.28
N LEU A 110 -13.22 -18.29 6.93
CA LEU A 110 -12.60 -19.19 7.90
C LEU A 110 -13.37 -19.22 9.23
N PRO A 111 -13.27 -20.33 10.00
CA PRO A 111 -13.76 -20.38 11.38
C PRO A 111 -13.16 -19.27 12.23
N GLU A 112 -13.92 -18.76 13.19
CA GLU A 112 -13.54 -17.60 14.00
C GLU A 112 -12.21 -17.82 14.72
N GLU A 113 -11.99 -19.00 15.30
CA GLU A 113 -10.75 -19.33 16.01
C GLU A 113 -9.53 -19.27 15.08
N LEU A 114 -9.70 -19.72 13.84
CA LEU A 114 -8.64 -19.72 12.85
C LEU A 114 -8.37 -18.31 12.31
N SER A 115 -9.42 -17.53 12.05
CA SER A 115 -9.29 -16.13 11.65
C SER A 115 -8.61 -15.29 12.73
N GLN A 116 -8.99 -15.45 14.00
CA GLN A 116 -8.37 -14.76 15.13
C GLN A 116 -6.89 -15.12 15.27
N LYS A 117 -6.52 -16.40 15.10
CA LYS A 117 -5.12 -16.84 15.14
C LYS A 117 -4.31 -16.28 13.97
N ILE A 118 -4.82 -16.38 12.75
CA ILE A 118 -4.09 -15.96 11.55
C ILE A 118 -3.84 -14.45 11.54
N PHE A 119 -4.85 -13.67 11.90
CA PHE A 119 -4.85 -12.21 11.82
C PHE A 119 -4.63 -11.53 13.17
N GLU A 120 -4.08 -12.24 14.16
CA GLU A 120 -3.85 -11.73 15.52
C GLU A 120 -3.09 -10.39 15.50
N ASP A 121 -2.01 -10.31 14.72
CA ASP A 121 -1.19 -9.09 14.61
C ASP A 121 -2.02 -7.90 14.09
N GLN A 122 -2.82 -8.12 13.04
CA GLN A 122 -3.69 -7.09 12.46
C GLN A 122 -4.80 -6.67 13.43
N ILE A 123 -5.41 -7.62 14.14
CA ILE A 123 -6.47 -7.35 15.11
C ILE A 123 -5.92 -6.51 16.27
N ASN A 124 -4.72 -6.83 16.75
CA ASN A 124 -4.06 -6.08 17.81
C ASN A 124 -3.73 -4.65 17.36
N GLU A 125 -3.26 -4.47 16.13
CA GLU A 125 -3.03 -3.15 15.53
C GLU A 125 -4.33 -2.32 15.45
N ILE A 126 -5.43 -2.92 14.99
CA ILE A 126 -6.75 -2.26 14.93
C ILE A 126 -7.19 -1.79 16.32
N LYS A 127 -7.01 -2.63 17.36
CA LYS A 127 -7.34 -2.29 18.75
C LYS A 127 -6.47 -1.13 19.26
N ALA A 128 -5.18 -1.14 18.95
CA ALA A 128 -4.25 -0.08 19.35
C ALA A 128 -4.63 1.27 18.72
N ILE A 129 -4.89 1.28 17.41
CA ILE A 129 -5.30 2.47 16.66
C ILE A 129 -6.62 3.04 17.23
N ARG A 130 -7.66 2.20 17.37
CA ARG A 130 -8.97 2.63 17.89
C ARG A 130 -8.89 3.12 19.34
N GLY A 131 -8.10 2.46 20.19
CA GLY A 131 -7.90 2.88 21.57
C GLY A 131 -7.24 4.26 21.69
N SER A 132 -6.35 4.61 20.76
CA SER A 132 -5.67 5.92 20.72
C SER A 132 -6.61 7.08 20.37
N PHE A 133 -7.66 6.82 19.58
CA PHE A 133 -8.56 7.84 19.03
C PHE A 133 -9.72 8.26 19.93
N ALA A 134 -9.90 7.61 21.09
CA ALA A 134 -10.94 7.94 22.08
C ALA A 134 -10.67 9.22 22.91
N SER A 135 -9.64 10.01 22.56
CA SER A 135 -9.23 11.23 23.27
C SER A 135 -9.65 12.52 22.54
N PRO A 136 -9.72 13.68 23.21
CA PRO A 136 -10.12 14.96 22.60
C PRO A 136 -9.35 15.39 21.34
N ASP A 137 -8.10 14.96 21.18
CA ASP A 137 -7.21 15.36 20.07
C ASP A 137 -7.26 14.39 18.86
N THR A 138 -8.44 13.85 18.52
CA THR A 138 -8.60 12.79 17.51
C THR A 138 -7.98 13.15 16.14
N PHE A 139 -8.19 14.37 15.65
CA PHE A 139 -7.64 14.81 14.35
C PHE A 139 -6.10 14.79 14.32
N VAL A 140 -5.46 15.37 15.33
CA VAL A 140 -3.99 15.47 15.39
C VAL A 140 -3.37 14.07 15.48
N LYS A 141 -4.00 13.16 16.22
CA LYS A 141 -3.56 11.77 16.33
C LYS A 141 -3.68 11.01 15.00
N ILE A 142 -4.80 11.14 14.30
CA ILE A 142 -5.00 10.56 12.97
C ILE A 142 -3.91 11.06 12.01
N VAL A 143 -3.77 12.38 11.86
CA VAL A 143 -2.83 12.96 10.89
C VAL A 143 -1.38 12.63 11.26
N SER A 144 -0.99 12.66 12.53
CA SER A 144 0.38 12.32 12.95
C SER A 144 0.72 10.85 12.74
N ASN A 145 -0.21 9.93 13.01
CA ASN A 145 -0.04 8.50 12.70
C ASN A 145 0.17 8.29 11.20
N ASN A 146 -0.69 8.87 10.37
CA ASN A 146 -0.61 8.75 8.92
C ASN A 146 0.64 9.42 8.33
N ILE A 147 1.10 10.55 8.88
CA ILE A 147 2.39 11.15 8.52
C ILE A 147 3.55 10.20 8.85
N GLY A 148 3.49 9.50 9.98
CA GLY A 148 4.46 8.46 10.35
C GLY A 148 4.52 7.34 9.31
N VAL A 149 3.37 6.82 8.88
CA VAL A 149 3.27 5.79 7.84
C VAL A 149 3.81 6.30 6.50
N LEU A 150 3.48 7.53 6.10
CA LEU A 150 4.02 8.16 4.89
C LEU A 150 5.54 8.31 4.94
N PHE A 151 6.07 8.81 6.06
CA PHE A 151 7.50 9.00 6.25
C PHE A 151 8.25 7.66 6.19
N LEU A 152 7.75 6.64 6.88
CA LEU A 152 8.34 5.29 6.82
C LEU A 152 8.27 4.71 5.41
N SER A 153 7.15 4.88 4.70
CA SER A 153 7.00 4.43 3.31
C SER A 153 8.03 5.10 2.40
N PHE A 154 8.17 6.43 2.49
CA PHE A 154 9.19 7.17 1.75
C PHE A 154 10.60 6.69 2.10
N LEU A 155 10.93 6.63 3.39
CA LEU A 155 12.27 6.28 3.86
C LEU A 155 12.67 4.86 3.46
N PHE A 156 11.78 3.88 3.63
CA PHE A 156 12.05 2.49 3.26
C PHE A 156 12.20 2.33 1.75
N SER A 157 11.41 3.05 0.95
CA SER A 157 11.57 3.06 -0.51
C SER A 157 12.90 3.71 -0.92
N PHE A 158 13.27 4.82 -0.27
CA PHE A 158 14.53 5.51 -0.50
C PHE A 158 15.75 4.62 -0.18
N LEU A 159 15.76 3.99 0.99
CA LEU A 159 16.89 3.18 1.46
C LEU A 159 17.00 1.82 0.76
N PHE A 160 15.87 1.16 0.50
CA PHE A 160 15.84 -0.23 0.02
C PHE A 160 15.27 -0.37 -1.41
N GLY A 161 15.07 0.74 -2.13
CA GLY A 161 14.50 0.79 -3.48
C GLY A 161 12.99 0.61 -3.49
N ALA A 162 12.49 -0.55 -3.05
CA ALA A 162 11.06 -0.86 -2.94
C ALA A 162 10.68 -1.34 -1.54
N GLY A 163 11.37 -0.88 -0.49
CA GLY A 163 11.12 -1.29 0.89
C GLY A 163 9.73 -0.89 1.41
N ALA A 164 9.10 0.13 0.81
CA ALA A 164 7.74 0.55 1.15
C ALA A 164 6.69 -0.56 1.01
N ILE A 165 6.95 -1.59 0.19
CA ILE A 165 6.03 -2.72 -0.01
C ILE A 165 5.70 -3.42 1.31
N PHE A 166 6.62 -3.46 2.27
CA PHE A 166 6.34 -3.97 3.62
C PHE A 166 5.25 -3.16 4.31
N ILE A 167 5.41 -1.83 4.35
CA ILE A 167 4.48 -0.90 5.00
C ILE A 167 3.11 -0.92 4.31
N LEU A 168 3.09 -0.94 2.98
CA LEU A 168 1.86 -0.97 2.19
C LEU A 168 1.12 -2.31 2.32
N THR A 169 1.85 -3.44 2.36
CA THR A 169 1.25 -4.77 2.56
C THR A 169 0.69 -4.90 3.97
N TRP A 170 1.41 -4.39 4.97
CA TRP A 170 0.92 -4.32 6.36
C TRP A 170 -0.40 -3.55 6.43
N ASN A 171 -0.43 -2.31 5.93
CA ASN A 171 -1.63 -1.48 5.91
C ASN A 171 -2.78 -2.14 5.13
N ALA A 172 -2.49 -2.78 4.00
CA ALA A 172 -3.49 -3.53 3.24
C ALA A 172 -4.11 -4.65 4.08
N SER A 173 -3.28 -5.42 4.80
CA SER A 173 -3.75 -6.51 5.66
C SER A 173 -4.59 -6.03 6.84
N VAL A 174 -4.19 -4.93 7.48
CA VAL A 174 -4.92 -4.31 8.59
C VAL A 174 -6.28 -3.81 8.11
N LEU A 175 -6.32 -3.08 6.98
CA LEU A 175 -7.57 -2.62 6.38
C LEU A 175 -8.48 -3.80 5.98
N ALA A 176 -7.89 -4.86 5.42
CA ALA A 176 -8.64 -6.05 5.01
C ALA A 176 -9.39 -6.69 6.20
N VAL A 177 -8.69 -6.83 7.33
CA VAL A 177 -9.22 -7.40 8.57
C VAL A 177 -10.25 -6.46 9.18
N ALA A 178 -10.03 -5.15 9.19
CA ALA A 178 -11.01 -4.17 9.66
C ALA A 178 -12.32 -4.21 8.87
N ILE A 179 -12.24 -4.34 7.54
CA ILE A 179 -13.39 -4.55 6.65
C ILE A 179 -14.06 -5.89 6.97
N GLY A 180 -13.29 -6.97 7.14
CA GLY A 180 -13.81 -8.29 7.49
C GLY A 180 -14.57 -8.30 8.81
N MET A 181 -14.01 -7.71 9.86
CA MET A 181 -14.64 -7.56 11.18
C MET A 181 -15.95 -6.77 11.10
N LEU A 182 -15.96 -5.65 10.38
CA LEU A 182 -17.16 -4.83 10.21
C LEU A 182 -18.23 -5.57 9.39
N ALA A 183 -17.84 -6.24 8.31
CA ALA A 183 -18.76 -7.06 7.53
C ALA A 183 -19.38 -8.16 8.40
N GLN A 184 -18.57 -8.85 9.22
CA GLN A 184 -19.03 -9.89 10.13
C GLN A 184 -20.09 -9.36 11.12
N SER A 185 -19.90 -8.16 11.67
CA SER A 185 -20.82 -7.60 12.66
C SER A 185 -22.15 -7.09 12.07
N ILE A 186 -22.20 -6.70 10.79
CA ILE A 186 -23.39 -6.08 10.19
C ILE A 186 -24.15 -6.98 9.19
N GLY A 187 -23.63 -8.17 8.84
CA GLY A 187 -24.33 -9.08 7.93
C GLY A 187 -23.49 -10.15 7.22
N GLY A 188 -22.27 -10.41 7.69
CA GLY A 188 -21.33 -11.37 7.09
C GLY A 188 -20.91 -10.97 5.68
N ILE A 189 -20.68 -11.99 4.83
CA ILE A 189 -20.19 -11.82 3.45
C ILE A 189 -21.07 -10.88 2.61
N LYS A 190 -22.40 -10.89 2.81
CA LYS A 190 -23.33 -10.03 2.05
C LYS A 190 -23.10 -8.54 2.33
N ALA A 191 -22.61 -8.22 3.53
CA ALA A 191 -22.33 -6.85 3.92
C ALA A 191 -20.91 -6.37 3.56
N LEU A 192 -20.08 -7.24 2.96
CA LEU A 192 -18.71 -6.89 2.59
C LEU A 192 -18.59 -5.61 1.74
N PRO A 193 -19.44 -5.38 0.70
CA PRO A 193 -19.39 -4.13 -0.06
C PRO A 193 -19.71 -2.89 0.79
N LEU A 194 -20.67 -3.00 1.71
CA LEU A 194 -21.05 -1.91 2.60
C LEU A 194 -19.94 -1.62 3.62
N ALA A 195 -19.36 -2.67 4.21
CA ALA A 195 -18.23 -2.54 5.13
C ALA A 195 -17.04 -1.85 4.47
N ALA A 196 -16.70 -2.21 3.23
CA ALA A 196 -15.63 -1.56 2.47
C ALA A 196 -15.94 -0.08 2.18
N MET A 197 -17.20 0.27 1.90
CA MET A 197 -17.62 1.66 1.67
C MET A 197 -17.46 2.57 2.89
N VAL A 198 -17.48 2.04 4.11
CA VAL A 198 -17.26 2.84 5.34
C VAL A 198 -15.82 3.37 5.39
N PHE A 199 -14.85 2.56 4.98
CA PHE A 199 -13.43 2.95 5.00
C PHE A 199 -12.99 3.70 3.74
N PHE A 200 -13.72 3.54 2.63
CA PHE A 200 -13.30 4.05 1.33
C PHE A 200 -13.04 5.57 1.25
N PRO A 201 -13.87 6.47 1.84
CA PRO A 201 -13.71 7.91 1.66
C PRO A 201 -12.38 8.46 2.17
N HIS A 202 -11.98 8.11 3.39
CA HIS A 202 -10.69 8.52 3.95
C HIS A 202 -9.58 7.57 3.50
N GLY A 203 -9.79 6.26 3.56
CA GLY A 203 -8.78 5.25 3.27
C GLY A 203 -8.24 5.33 1.84
N SER A 204 -9.07 5.67 0.84
CA SER A 204 -8.57 5.86 -0.53
C SER A 204 -7.58 7.03 -0.65
N LEU A 205 -7.78 8.11 0.11
CA LEU A 205 -6.91 9.28 0.12
C LEU A 205 -5.60 9.00 0.87
N GLU A 206 -5.66 8.31 2.01
CA GLU A 206 -4.49 7.92 2.80
C GLU A 206 -3.57 6.98 2.01
N ILE A 207 -4.16 5.91 1.47
CA ILE A 207 -3.41 4.90 0.72
C ILE A 207 -2.81 5.51 -0.55
N LEU A 208 -3.53 6.41 -1.23
CA LEU A 208 -2.97 7.16 -2.36
C LEU A 208 -1.76 8.02 -1.94
N ALA A 209 -1.84 8.72 -0.81
CA ALA A 209 -0.70 9.47 -0.27
C ALA A 209 0.50 8.56 0.01
N TYR A 210 0.28 7.37 0.57
CA TYR A 210 1.37 6.41 0.82
C TYR A 210 2.00 5.89 -0.46
N PHE A 211 1.21 5.62 -1.50
CA PHE A 211 1.75 5.23 -2.80
C PHE A 211 2.61 6.34 -3.40
N ILE A 212 2.14 7.59 -3.36
CA ILE A 212 2.88 8.73 -3.88
C ILE A 212 4.20 8.92 -3.12
N GLY A 213 4.19 8.83 -1.78
CA GLY A 213 5.40 8.90 -0.96
C GLY A 213 6.37 7.75 -1.22
N ALA A 214 5.86 6.52 -1.35
CA ALA A 214 6.65 5.35 -1.70
C ALA A 214 7.31 5.50 -3.09
N ILE A 215 6.59 6.00 -4.08
CA ILE A 215 7.12 6.28 -5.41
C ILE A 215 8.20 7.36 -5.34
N ALA A 216 7.95 8.46 -4.62
CA ALA A 216 8.93 9.54 -4.44
C ALA A 216 10.26 9.03 -3.85
N GLY A 217 10.21 8.21 -2.79
CA GLY A 217 11.42 7.63 -2.20
C GLY A 217 12.13 6.67 -3.18
N GLY A 218 11.36 5.83 -3.87
CA GLY A 218 11.88 4.83 -4.80
C GLY A 218 12.50 5.43 -6.06
N LEU A 219 11.95 6.54 -6.58
CA LEU A 219 12.53 7.28 -7.71
C LEU A 219 13.88 7.90 -7.36
N ILE A 220 14.01 8.51 -6.17
CA ILE A 220 15.29 9.03 -5.69
C ILE A 220 16.30 7.89 -5.53
N SER A 221 15.88 6.75 -4.96
CA SER A 221 16.73 5.56 -4.80
C SER A 221 17.24 5.04 -6.15
N ALA A 222 16.33 4.92 -7.13
CA ALA A 222 16.66 4.49 -8.49
C ALA A 222 17.65 5.45 -9.17
N ALA A 223 17.44 6.76 -9.03
CA ALA A 223 18.31 7.79 -9.60
C ALA A 223 19.72 7.77 -9.00
N LEU A 224 19.85 7.58 -7.68
CA LEU A 224 21.14 7.51 -6.97
C LEU A 224 21.94 6.27 -7.33
N THR A 225 21.27 5.14 -7.61
CA THR A 225 21.93 3.88 -7.92
C THR A 225 22.57 3.87 -9.32
N ARG A 226 22.29 4.88 -10.16
CA ARG A 226 22.86 4.98 -11.52
C ARG A 226 24.29 5.51 -11.51
N ARG A 227 25.13 4.93 -12.39
CA ARG A 227 26.56 5.32 -12.53
C ARG A 227 26.79 6.76 -12.99
N LYS A 228 25.85 7.40 -13.70
CA LYS A 228 25.97 8.79 -14.23
C LYS A 228 24.65 9.56 -14.14
N PRO A 229 24.29 10.11 -12.96
CA PRO A 229 23.03 10.80 -12.76
C PRO A 229 23.04 12.21 -13.39
N LYS A 230 22.83 12.32 -14.70
CA LYS A 230 22.77 13.63 -15.39
C LYS A 230 21.58 14.49 -14.93
N TRP A 231 20.48 13.85 -14.53
CA TRP A 231 19.20 14.51 -14.25
C TRP A 231 18.70 14.30 -12.81
N PHE A 232 19.60 13.94 -11.89
CA PHE A 232 19.20 13.65 -10.50
C PHE A 232 18.46 14.81 -9.81
N TRP A 233 18.92 16.05 -9.99
CA TRP A 233 18.26 17.22 -9.41
C TRP A 233 16.83 17.42 -9.93
N PHE A 234 16.53 16.95 -11.15
CA PHE A 234 15.18 17.00 -11.68
C PHE A 234 14.29 15.96 -10.97
N ILE A 235 14.74 14.71 -10.89
CA ILE A 235 14.02 13.61 -10.21
C ILE A 235 13.81 13.94 -8.73
N PHE A 236 14.81 14.52 -8.07
CA PHE A 236 14.71 14.96 -6.68
C PHE A 236 13.63 16.04 -6.49
N ARG A 237 13.57 17.04 -7.39
CA ARG A 237 12.54 18.09 -7.35
C ARG A 237 11.14 17.54 -7.65
N ASP A 238 11.00 16.59 -8.58
CA ASP A 238 9.71 15.93 -8.86
C ASP A 238 9.25 15.12 -7.65
N SER A 239 10.16 14.36 -7.04
CA SER A 239 9.92 13.58 -5.82
C SER A 239 9.53 14.46 -4.63
N ALA A 240 10.16 15.64 -4.48
CA ALA A 240 9.77 16.61 -3.45
C ALA A 240 8.34 17.14 -3.67
N LYS A 241 7.92 17.39 -4.92
CA LYS A 241 6.54 17.80 -5.24
C LYS A 241 5.54 16.68 -4.94
N LEU A 242 5.88 15.43 -5.28
CA LEU A 242 5.08 14.25 -4.93
C LEU A 242 4.87 14.14 -3.41
N LEU A 243 5.92 14.37 -2.61
CA LEU A 243 5.79 14.37 -1.15
C LEU A 243 4.86 15.47 -0.63
N VAL A 244 4.97 16.70 -1.15
CA VAL A 244 4.06 17.79 -0.77
C VAL A 244 2.60 17.43 -1.09
N ILE A 245 2.34 16.85 -2.28
CA ILE A 245 1.00 16.37 -2.65
C ILE A 245 0.51 15.29 -1.68
N SER A 246 1.38 14.35 -1.30
CA SER A 246 1.04 13.28 -0.34
C SER A 246 0.62 13.85 1.01
N ILE A 247 1.35 14.82 1.53
CA ILE A 247 1.04 15.48 2.80
C ILE A 247 -0.33 16.16 2.73
N ILE A 248 -0.60 16.92 1.65
CA ILE A 248 -1.90 17.58 1.45
C ILE A 248 -3.04 16.56 1.43
N LEU A 249 -2.86 15.43 0.75
CA LEU A 249 -3.86 14.35 0.73
C LEU A 249 -4.13 13.78 2.12
N LEU A 250 -3.11 13.62 2.97
CA LEU A 250 -3.30 13.15 4.34
C LEU A 250 -4.10 14.12 5.21
N PHE A 251 -3.89 15.43 5.06
CA PHE A 251 -4.72 16.41 5.78
C PHE A 251 -6.19 16.32 5.35
N ILE A 252 -6.45 16.20 4.05
CA ILE A 252 -7.82 16.03 3.53
C ILE A 252 -8.42 14.71 4.06
N ALA A 253 -7.65 13.63 4.03
CA ALA A 253 -8.09 12.33 4.53
C ALA A 253 -8.47 12.36 6.01
N GLY A 254 -7.63 12.96 6.86
CA GLY A 254 -7.91 13.11 8.30
C GLY A 254 -9.15 13.96 8.57
N MET A 255 -9.42 14.99 7.75
CA MET A 255 -10.67 15.76 7.86
C MET A 255 -11.89 14.90 7.53
N VAL A 256 -11.81 14.11 6.45
CA VAL A 256 -12.88 13.18 6.06
C VAL A 256 -13.12 12.12 7.13
N GLU A 257 -12.06 11.57 7.73
CA GLU A 257 -12.17 10.57 8.79
C GLU A 257 -12.83 11.13 10.05
N VAL A 258 -12.43 12.32 10.52
CA VAL A 258 -13.04 12.96 11.70
C VAL A 258 -14.52 13.25 11.47
N ILE A 259 -14.89 13.72 10.27
CA ILE A 259 -16.30 13.92 9.91
C ILE A 259 -17.06 12.59 9.90
N ALA A 260 -16.46 11.53 9.35
CA ALA A 260 -17.08 10.20 9.31
C ALA A 260 -17.28 9.61 10.72
N ILE A 261 -16.29 9.77 11.61
CA ILE A 261 -16.38 9.33 13.01
C ILE A 261 -17.42 10.16 13.78
N GLY A 262 -17.47 11.48 13.58
CA GLY A 262 -18.41 12.36 14.29
C GLY A 262 -19.87 12.20 13.87
N LEU A 263 -20.14 11.49 12.76
CA LEU A 263 -21.49 11.18 12.28
C LEU A 263 -22.02 9.81 12.74
N GLY A 264 -21.17 8.99 13.38
CA GLY A 264 -21.51 7.65 13.90
C GLY A 264 -21.62 7.63 15.42
#